data_AF-A0A2V5T949-F1
#
_entry.id   AF-A0A2V5T949-F1
#
_cell.length_a   1.000
_cell.length_b   1.000
_cell.length_c   1.000
_cell.angle_alpha   90.00
_cell.angle_beta   90.00
_cell.angle_gamma   90.00
#
_symmetry.space_group_name_H-M   'P 1'
#
loop_
_entity.id
_entity.type
_entity.pdbx_description
1 polymer ?
#
loop_
_entity_poly.entity_id
_entity_poly.type
_entity_poly.pdbx_seq_one_letter_code
_entity_poly.pdbx_strand_id
1 'polypeptide(L)'
;MATLARAEKQRVSSGLKEVLVVGDSRIAEGFSAAAADKLGSAARFKFLSLAEPGSSIDIWYYALREVDPAARRYSAIVIPYGYGSEQSHIQLFKISMAAPLLHYSDCFDFPSGFQQWSDRFRAFTACIFRGSALQSDVVDLLEHPIVRAKSIQLGQKRLAARAIYKGRDSDITGTSYDPKTGQITFPPRLTEAQREAIRYSLAPPSQSATHHLMELQRAWIQRILDRYSGSPTAIILMPMPRGPFGGGSQFSLAYGTFFGGIAVHKPILLLPEHTFDFLESPQYYFDGYHLNGKGRQKFTEAVVAELVTRLQSADSTHLASDPE
;
A
#
# COMPACT_ATOMS: atom_id res chain seq x y z
N MET A 1 6.73 2.88 9.08
CA MET A 1 7.47 1.88 8.29
C MET A 1 8.59 1.14 9.05
N ALA A 2 9.65 1.80 9.55
CA ALA A 2 10.81 1.11 10.15
C ALA A 2 10.47 0.07 11.24
N THR A 3 9.54 0.41 12.14
CA THR A 3 9.05 -0.51 13.19
C THR A 3 8.34 -1.75 12.62
N LEU A 4 7.56 -1.59 11.54
CA LEU A 4 6.91 -2.70 10.83
C LEU A 4 7.94 -3.59 10.14
N ALA A 5 8.88 -3.00 9.41
CA ALA A 5 9.94 -3.73 8.73
C ALA A 5 10.81 -4.51 9.73
N ARG A 6 11.17 -3.91 10.87
CA ARG A 6 11.89 -4.59 11.95
C ARG A 6 11.10 -5.75 12.53
N ALA A 7 9.80 -5.54 12.84
CA ALA A 7 8.95 -6.60 13.39
C ALA A 7 8.84 -7.77 12.42
N GLU A 8 8.66 -7.49 11.12
CA GLU A 8 8.61 -8.53 10.09
C GLU A 8 9.97 -9.22 9.92
N LYS A 9 11.09 -8.48 9.91
CA LYS A 9 12.45 -9.06 9.88
C LYS A 9 12.70 -10.04 11.03
N GLN A 10 12.17 -9.75 12.21
CA GLN A 10 12.30 -10.58 13.41
C GLN A 10 11.28 -11.72 13.49
N ARG A 11 10.24 -11.72 12.65
CA ARG A 11 9.18 -12.73 12.67
C ARG A 11 9.74 -14.09 12.22
N VAL A 12 9.47 -15.13 13.00
CA VAL A 12 9.77 -16.52 12.61
C VAL A 12 8.83 -16.95 11.48
N SER A 13 9.34 -17.72 10.52
CA SER A 13 8.51 -18.32 9.47
C SER A 13 7.41 -19.18 10.08
N SER A 14 6.21 -19.08 9.54
CA SER A 14 5.05 -19.86 9.95
C SER A 14 5.06 -21.30 9.44
N GLY A 15 5.95 -21.63 8.49
CA GLY A 15 5.95 -22.92 7.78
C GLY A 15 4.77 -23.11 6.81
N LEU A 16 3.95 -22.07 6.63
CA LEU A 16 2.85 -22.01 5.67
C LEU A 16 3.27 -21.23 4.41
N LYS A 17 2.39 -21.17 3.40
CA LYS A 17 2.60 -20.31 2.22
C LYS A 17 2.39 -18.85 2.62
N GLU A 18 3.49 -18.13 2.83
CA GLU A 18 3.45 -16.75 3.32
C GLU A 18 3.19 -15.77 2.16
N VAL A 19 2.09 -15.02 2.26
CA VAL A 19 1.65 -14.01 1.29
C VAL A 19 1.78 -12.64 1.93
N LEU A 20 2.68 -11.82 1.39
CA LEU A 20 2.91 -10.47 1.89
C LEU A 20 2.12 -9.45 1.07
N VAL A 21 1.29 -8.65 1.73
CA VAL A 21 0.56 -7.54 1.12
C VAL A 21 1.24 -6.22 1.49
N VAL A 22 1.71 -5.46 0.49
CA VAL A 22 2.20 -4.09 0.67
C VAL A 22 1.10 -3.09 0.31
N GLY A 23 1.27 -1.81 0.65
CA GLY A 23 0.29 -0.80 0.28
C GLY A 23 0.33 0.49 1.10
N ASP A 24 -0.48 1.46 0.70
CA ASP A 24 -0.63 2.75 1.36
C ASP A 24 -1.69 2.70 2.47
N SER A 25 -2.22 3.87 2.86
CA SER A 25 -3.30 3.99 3.85
C SER A 25 -4.57 3.23 3.48
N ARG A 26 -4.90 3.13 2.19
CA ARG A 26 -6.11 2.45 1.72
C ARG A 26 -6.01 0.96 1.94
N ILE A 27 -4.84 0.35 1.72
CA ILE A 27 -4.63 -1.06 2.03
C ILE A 27 -4.46 -1.28 3.54
N ALA A 28 -3.75 -0.40 4.25
CA ALA A 28 -3.58 -0.53 5.69
C ALA A 28 -4.95 -0.53 6.42
N GLU A 29 -5.85 0.31 5.95
CA GLU A 29 -7.22 0.45 6.47
C GLU A 29 -8.17 -0.62 5.91
N GLY A 30 -8.03 -0.98 4.64
CA GLY A 30 -8.93 -1.88 3.92
C GLY A 30 -8.62 -3.37 4.05
N PHE A 31 -7.37 -3.77 4.27
CA PHE A 31 -6.98 -5.19 4.34
C PHE A 31 -6.70 -5.64 5.78
N SER A 32 -7.27 -6.78 6.16
CA SER A 32 -7.05 -7.40 7.47
C SER A 32 -6.25 -8.69 7.35
N ALA A 33 -4.95 -8.65 7.65
CA ALA A 33 -4.11 -9.85 7.67
C ALA A 33 -4.64 -10.93 8.63
N ALA A 34 -5.16 -10.54 9.79
CA ALA A 34 -5.72 -11.48 10.77
C ALA A 34 -7.02 -12.16 10.31
N ALA A 35 -7.87 -11.44 9.55
CA ALA A 35 -9.06 -12.07 8.95
C ALA A 35 -8.66 -12.92 7.73
N ALA A 36 -7.71 -12.44 6.92
CA ALA A 36 -7.17 -13.15 5.78
C ALA A 36 -6.53 -14.49 6.17
N ASP A 37 -5.77 -14.50 7.27
CA ASP A 37 -5.20 -15.71 7.86
C ASP A 37 -6.27 -16.77 8.15
N LYS A 38 -7.39 -16.36 8.77
CA LYS A 38 -8.48 -17.29 9.10
C LYS A 38 -9.16 -17.84 7.84
N LEU A 39 -9.33 -17.00 6.82
CA LEU A 39 -9.96 -17.39 5.57
C LEU A 39 -9.05 -18.30 4.73
N GLY A 40 -7.74 -18.04 4.73
CA GLY A 40 -6.74 -18.77 3.93
C GLY A 40 -6.11 -19.98 4.62
N SER A 41 -6.27 -20.15 5.93
CA SER A 41 -5.58 -21.20 6.69
C SER A 41 -5.96 -22.62 6.22
N ALA A 42 -7.20 -22.83 5.78
CA ALA A 42 -7.63 -24.13 5.22
C ALA A 42 -6.83 -24.51 3.97
N ALA A 43 -6.40 -23.51 3.18
CA ALA A 43 -5.55 -23.67 2.01
C ALA A 43 -4.04 -23.55 2.33
N ARG A 44 -3.67 -23.58 3.62
CA ARG A 44 -2.28 -23.47 4.13
C ARG A 44 -1.59 -22.14 3.79
N PHE A 45 -2.34 -21.05 3.70
CA PHE A 45 -1.78 -19.71 3.54
C PHE A 45 -1.64 -18.98 4.88
N LYS A 46 -0.61 -18.13 4.96
CA LYS A 46 -0.40 -17.14 6.02
C LYS A 46 -0.28 -15.77 5.37
N PHE A 47 -1.18 -14.86 5.72
CA PHE A 47 -1.22 -13.50 5.21
C PHE A 47 -0.50 -12.54 6.16
N LEU A 48 0.26 -11.64 5.55
CA LEU A 48 1.06 -10.64 6.25
C LEU A 48 0.79 -9.28 5.59
N SER A 49 0.95 -8.21 6.34
CA SER A 49 0.78 -6.86 5.81
C SER A 49 1.92 -5.94 6.24
N LEU A 50 2.57 -5.35 5.24
CA LEU A 50 3.46 -4.20 5.39
C LEU A 50 2.82 -2.91 4.86
N ALA A 51 1.49 -2.91 4.68
CA ALA A 51 0.79 -1.71 4.25
C ALA A 51 0.86 -0.63 5.34
N GLU A 52 1.24 0.58 4.98
CA GLU A 52 1.46 1.68 5.94
C GLU A 52 0.86 2.99 5.41
N PRO A 53 0.08 3.71 6.23
CA PRO A 53 -0.42 5.02 5.86
C PRO A 53 0.69 5.98 5.44
N GLY A 54 0.49 6.63 4.29
CA GLY A 54 1.44 7.57 3.68
C GLY A 54 2.68 6.94 3.06
N SER A 55 2.76 5.61 2.98
CA SER A 55 3.80 4.95 2.17
C SER A 55 3.42 4.92 0.69
N SER A 56 4.44 4.86 -0.15
CA SER A 56 4.34 4.82 -1.61
C SER A 56 5.16 3.65 -2.16
N ILE A 57 4.98 3.35 -3.46
CA ILE A 57 5.57 2.18 -4.13
C ILE A 57 7.10 2.06 -3.98
N ASP A 58 7.80 3.18 -3.95
CA ASP A 58 9.25 3.24 -3.73
C ASP A 58 9.62 2.87 -2.28
N ILE A 59 8.84 3.32 -1.30
CA ILE A 59 8.97 2.87 0.09
C ILE A 59 8.72 1.37 0.19
N TRP A 60 7.75 0.83 -0.54
CA TRP A 60 7.47 -0.61 -0.55
C TRP A 60 8.66 -1.39 -1.10
N TYR A 61 9.31 -0.92 -2.17
CA TYR A 61 10.54 -1.52 -2.69
C TYR A 61 11.63 -1.59 -1.61
N TYR A 62 11.92 -0.48 -0.92
CA TYR A 62 12.94 -0.46 0.13
C TYR A 62 12.55 -1.33 1.33
N ALA A 63 11.28 -1.36 1.70
CA ALA A 63 10.78 -2.23 2.77
C ALA A 63 10.94 -3.71 2.41
N LEU A 64 10.59 -4.11 1.18
CA LEU A 64 10.78 -5.47 0.67
C LEU A 64 12.26 -5.89 0.68
N ARG A 65 13.16 -4.99 0.28
CA ARG A 65 14.60 -5.25 0.35
C ARG A 65 15.08 -5.52 1.78
N GLU A 66 14.52 -4.82 2.76
CA GLU A 66 14.87 -4.98 4.17
C GLU A 66 14.29 -6.26 4.79
N VAL A 67 13.04 -6.60 4.48
CA VAL A 67 12.36 -7.77 5.09
C VAL A 67 12.63 -9.09 4.40
N ASP A 68 13.02 -9.04 3.13
CA ASP A 68 13.32 -10.19 2.27
C ASP A 68 14.59 -9.92 1.46
N PRO A 69 15.77 -9.88 2.12
CA PRO A 69 17.04 -9.52 1.49
C PRO A 69 17.45 -10.51 0.39
N ALA A 70 17.09 -11.78 0.52
CA ALA A 70 17.38 -12.84 -0.44
C ALA A 70 16.26 -13.08 -1.47
N ALA A 71 15.21 -12.24 -1.46
CA ALA A 71 14.07 -12.33 -2.37
C ALA A 71 13.45 -13.73 -2.42
N ARG A 72 13.33 -14.43 -1.30
CA ARG A 72 12.86 -15.84 -1.26
C ARG A 72 12.07 -16.17 0.00
N ARG A 73 11.75 -15.17 0.81
CA ARG A 73 11.07 -15.37 2.09
C ARG A 73 9.58 -15.68 1.93
N TYR A 74 8.95 -15.06 0.94
CA TYR A 74 7.51 -15.16 0.73
C TYR A 74 7.18 -16.07 -0.45
N SER A 75 6.08 -16.80 -0.35
CA SER A 75 5.51 -17.52 -1.49
C SER A 75 4.93 -16.54 -2.51
N ALA A 76 4.39 -15.42 -2.04
CA ALA A 76 3.77 -14.41 -2.88
C ALA A 76 3.90 -13.00 -2.29
N ILE A 77 3.99 -11.99 -3.16
CA ILE A 77 3.91 -10.57 -2.81
C ILE A 77 2.78 -9.92 -3.61
N VAL A 78 1.86 -9.28 -2.92
CA VAL A 78 0.73 -8.56 -3.51
C VAL A 78 1.03 -7.07 -3.51
N ILE A 79 1.06 -6.49 -4.70
CA ILE A 79 1.35 -5.07 -4.94
C ILE A 79 0.08 -4.41 -5.48
N PRO A 80 -0.53 -3.49 -4.71
CA PRO A 80 -1.67 -2.74 -5.19
C PRO A 80 -1.23 -1.73 -6.26
N TYR A 81 -2.07 -1.51 -7.27
CA TYR A 81 -1.89 -0.47 -8.27
C TYR A 81 -3.16 0.39 -8.44
N GLY A 82 -2.96 1.62 -8.90
CA GLY A 82 -4.02 2.63 -9.02
C GLY A 82 -3.56 3.98 -8.49
N TYR A 83 -4.38 5.01 -8.68
CA TYR A 83 -4.01 6.35 -8.23
C TYR A 83 -4.16 6.49 -6.72
N GLY A 84 -3.12 6.95 -6.04
CA GLY A 84 -3.25 7.64 -4.76
C GLY A 84 -3.07 9.14 -4.99
N SER A 85 -3.74 9.99 -4.21
CA SER A 85 -3.41 11.42 -4.23
C SER A 85 -2.05 11.61 -3.55
N GLU A 86 -0.96 11.71 -4.30
CA GLU A 86 0.30 12.22 -3.74
C GLU A 86 0.15 13.71 -3.46
N GLN A 87 0.02 14.06 -2.18
CA GLN A 87 0.07 15.45 -1.73
C GLN A 87 1.53 15.89 -1.62
N SER A 88 1.82 17.15 -1.97
CA SER A 88 3.14 17.76 -1.77
C SER A 88 3.60 17.73 -0.31
N HIS A 89 2.69 17.85 0.66
CA HIS A 89 2.99 17.75 2.09
C HIS A 89 3.43 16.35 2.54
N ILE A 90 3.11 15.30 1.78
CA ILE A 90 3.51 13.91 2.07
C ILE A 90 4.98 13.68 1.69
N GLN A 91 5.62 14.54 0.89
CA GLN A 91 7.00 14.33 0.44
C GLN A 91 8.04 14.41 1.58
N LEU A 92 7.85 15.29 2.57
CA LEU A 92 8.73 15.31 3.76
C LEU A 92 8.51 14.07 4.65
N PHE A 93 7.26 13.63 4.77
CA PHE A 93 6.92 12.40 5.48
C PHE A 93 7.54 11.17 4.79
N LYS A 94 7.57 11.17 3.45
CA LYS A 94 8.21 10.13 2.64
C LYS A 94 9.70 9.99 2.94
N ILE A 95 10.45 11.11 3.05
CA ILE A 95 11.89 11.08 3.39
C ILE A 95 12.12 10.46 4.77
N SER A 96 11.40 10.93 5.80
CA SER A 96 11.54 10.40 7.17
C SER A 96 11.11 8.93 7.27
N MET A 97 10.12 8.51 6.47
CA MET A 97 9.69 7.12 6.38
C MET A 97 10.73 6.21 5.71
N ALA A 98 11.37 6.69 4.64
CA ALA A 98 12.35 5.94 3.85
C ALA A 98 13.69 5.83 4.56
N ALA A 99 14.16 6.92 5.20
CA ALA A 99 15.53 7.06 5.69
C ALA A 99 16.05 5.85 6.52
N PRO A 100 15.25 5.20 7.38
CA PRO A 100 15.70 4.01 8.11
C PRO A 100 15.94 2.76 7.24
N LEU A 101 15.39 2.71 6.02
CA LEU A 101 15.47 1.60 5.07
C LEU A 101 16.53 1.80 3.97
N LEU A 102 17.01 3.03 3.80
CA LEU A 102 17.94 3.40 2.71
C LEU A 102 19.36 2.96 3.03
N HIS A 103 20.06 2.43 2.04
CA HIS A 103 21.50 2.18 2.02
C HIS A 103 22.19 3.34 1.30
N TYR A 104 23.50 3.50 1.50
CA TYR A 104 24.27 4.55 0.80
C TYR A 104 24.21 4.45 -0.73
N SER A 105 24.03 3.23 -1.27
CA SER A 105 23.83 3.01 -2.70
C SER A 105 22.55 3.65 -3.24
N ASP A 106 21.57 3.97 -2.38
CA ASP A 106 20.28 4.49 -2.81
C ASP A 106 20.24 6.00 -2.93
N CYS A 107 21.34 6.69 -2.60
CA CYS A 107 21.35 8.14 -2.47
C CYS A 107 21.13 8.85 -3.81
N PHE A 108 21.19 8.17 -4.96
CA PHE A 108 20.79 8.74 -6.25
C PHE A 108 19.40 8.28 -6.68
N ASP A 109 19.11 7.00 -6.46
CA ASP A 109 17.86 6.37 -6.87
C ASP A 109 16.65 6.91 -6.10
N PHE A 110 16.71 6.93 -4.77
CA PHE A 110 15.59 7.39 -3.95
C PHE A 110 15.27 8.87 -4.23
N PRO A 111 16.25 9.79 -4.27
CA PRO A 111 15.98 11.19 -4.60
C PRO A 111 15.46 11.41 -6.02
N SER A 112 15.77 10.54 -6.98
CA SER A 112 15.28 10.68 -8.36
C SER A 112 13.75 10.65 -8.46
N GLY A 113 13.09 10.05 -7.46
CA GLY A 113 11.64 9.95 -7.38
C GLY A 113 10.90 11.22 -6.92
N PHE A 114 11.61 12.32 -6.61
CA PHE A 114 10.99 13.60 -6.23
C PHE A 114 10.93 14.55 -7.43
N GLN A 115 9.85 15.33 -7.57
CA GLN A 115 9.74 16.32 -8.66
C GLN A 115 10.60 17.56 -8.41
N GLN A 116 10.53 18.13 -7.21
CA GLN A 116 11.18 19.40 -6.91
C GLN A 116 12.66 19.19 -6.57
N TRP A 117 13.53 20.04 -7.12
CA TRP A 117 14.97 19.97 -6.86
C TRP A 117 15.32 20.12 -5.37
N SER A 118 14.59 20.96 -4.65
CA SER A 118 14.68 21.11 -3.20
C SER A 118 14.46 19.78 -2.46
N ASP A 119 13.43 19.02 -2.86
CA ASP A 119 13.09 17.76 -2.23
C ASP A 119 14.08 16.64 -2.63
N ARG A 120 14.59 16.66 -3.86
CA ARG A 120 15.69 15.78 -4.29
C ARG A 120 16.92 15.98 -3.41
N PHE A 121 17.34 17.23 -3.22
CA PHE A 121 18.52 17.54 -2.41
C PHE A 121 18.32 17.14 -0.94
N ARG A 122 17.12 17.36 -0.39
CA ARG A 122 16.76 16.90 0.96
C ARG A 122 16.80 15.39 1.07
N ALA A 123 16.24 14.66 0.11
CA ALA A 123 16.26 13.20 0.09
C ALA A 123 17.68 12.64 -0.04
N PHE A 124 18.53 13.25 -0.88
CA PHE A 124 19.95 12.90 -1.00
C PHE A 124 20.69 13.08 0.32
N THR A 125 20.51 14.25 0.94
CA THR A 125 21.11 14.59 2.23
C THR A 125 20.63 13.63 3.33
N ALA A 126 19.34 13.30 3.35
CA ALA A 126 18.75 12.34 4.27
C ALA A 126 19.29 10.91 4.09
N CYS A 127 19.65 10.52 2.86
CA CYS A 127 20.26 9.21 2.61
C CYS A 127 21.68 9.12 3.19
N ILE A 128 22.51 10.16 3.02
CA ILE A 128 23.88 10.20 3.55
C ILE A 128 23.88 10.45 5.06
N PHE A 129 23.19 11.50 5.48
CA PHE A 129 23.06 11.95 6.85
C PHE A 129 21.65 11.65 7.36
N ARG A 130 21.37 10.39 7.68
CA ARG A 130 20.06 9.92 8.16
C ARG A 130 19.49 10.75 9.32
N GLY A 131 20.36 11.32 10.16
CA GLY A 131 19.96 12.23 11.24
C GLY A 131 19.21 13.48 10.75
N SER A 132 19.47 13.96 9.53
CA SER A 132 18.76 15.12 8.96
C SER A 132 17.27 14.82 8.72
N ALA A 133 16.91 13.58 8.40
CA ALA A 133 15.52 13.16 8.25
C ALA A 133 14.78 13.04 9.60
N LEU A 134 15.52 12.98 10.71
CA LEU A 134 15.02 12.79 12.07
C LEU A 134 15.21 14.04 12.94
N GLN A 135 15.51 15.19 12.34
CA GLN A 135 15.80 16.42 13.10
C GLN A 135 14.65 16.79 14.03
N SER A 136 13.40 16.76 13.53
CA SER A 136 12.22 17.01 14.36
C SER A 136 12.07 15.99 15.48
N ASP A 137 12.35 14.71 15.23
CA ASP A 137 12.30 13.67 16.27
C ASP A 137 13.35 13.88 17.37
N VAL A 138 14.53 14.41 17.03
CA VAL A 138 15.58 14.74 18.00
C VAL A 138 15.18 15.96 18.82
N VAL A 139 14.65 17.01 18.19
CA VAL A 139 14.13 18.20 18.88
C VAL A 139 13.00 17.79 19.84
N ASP A 140 12.01 17.03 19.37
CA ASP A 140 10.92 16.52 20.21
C ASP A 140 11.42 15.65 21.37
N LEU A 141 12.47 14.84 21.17
CA LEU A 141 13.05 14.03 22.23
C LEU A 141 13.72 14.92 23.31
N LEU A 142 14.38 16.00 22.91
CA LEU A 142 15.05 16.91 23.82
C LEU A 142 14.06 17.83 24.56
N GLU A 143 13.04 18.33 23.86
CA GLU A 143 12.00 19.19 24.45
C GLU A 143 11.03 18.39 25.33
N HIS A 144 10.73 17.13 24.95
CA HIS A 144 9.72 16.31 25.60
C HIS A 144 10.16 14.84 25.84
N PRO A 145 11.26 14.60 26.59
CA PRO A 145 11.87 13.28 26.72
C PRO A 145 10.94 12.21 27.31
N ILE A 146 10.15 12.56 28.33
CA ILE A 146 9.21 11.64 28.97
C ILE A 146 8.07 11.26 28.00
N VAL A 147 7.55 12.23 27.25
CA VAL A 147 6.51 12.00 26.25
C VAL A 147 7.03 11.09 25.14
N ARG A 148 8.27 11.34 24.68
CA ARG A 148 8.89 10.52 23.65
C ARG A 148 9.16 9.09 24.13
N ALA A 149 9.65 8.89 25.35
CA ALA A 149 9.82 7.56 25.93
C ALA A 149 8.50 6.78 25.98
N LYS A 150 7.40 7.43 26.39
CA LYS A 150 6.05 6.84 26.36
C LYS A 150 5.60 6.51 24.92
N SER A 151 5.87 7.39 23.96
CA SER A 151 5.54 7.18 22.54
C SER A 151 6.24 5.93 21.96
N ILE A 152 7.51 5.70 22.31
CA ILE A 152 8.26 4.50 21.88
C ILE A 152 7.61 3.23 22.46
N GLN A 153 7.26 3.23 23.75
CA GLN A 153 6.57 2.09 24.37
C GLN A 153 5.19 1.83 23.74
N LEU A 154 4.48 2.88 23.32
CA LEU A 154 3.24 2.76 22.57
C LEU A 154 3.44 2.12 21.19
N GLY A 155 4.64 2.15 20.62
CA GLY A 155 4.95 1.53 19.31
C GLY A 155 4.66 0.04 19.26
N GLN A 156 5.04 -0.73 20.30
CA GLN A 156 4.70 -2.16 20.38
C GLN A 156 3.20 -2.37 20.55
N LYS A 157 2.54 -1.54 21.38
CA LYS A 157 1.08 -1.57 21.54
C LYS A 157 0.36 -1.26 20.23
N ARG A 158 0.90 -0.35 19.39
CA ARG A 158 0.36 -0.04 18.06
C ARG A 158 0.48 -1.24 17.12
N LEU A 159 1.60 -1.97 17.11
CA LEU A 159 1.73 -3.20 16.33
C LEU A 159 0.67 -4.24 16.73
N ALA A 160 0.47 -4.44 18.03
CA ALA A 160 -0.57 -5.34 18.53
C ALA A 160 -1.98 -4.85 18.19
N ALA A 161 -2.24 -3.54 18.31
CA ALA A 161 -3.52 -2.93 17.96
C ALA A 161 -3.87 -3.12 16.48
N ARG A 162 -2.89 -3.06 15.58
CA ARG A 162 -3.08 -3.31 14.15
C ARG A 162 -3.59 -4.72 13.86
N ALA A 163 -3.10 -5.72 14.60
CA ALA A 163 -3.52 -7.12 14.42
C ALA A 163 -4.99 -7.35 14.79
N ILE A 164 -5.53 -6.58 15.74
CA ILE A 164 -6.93 -6.69 16.20
C ILE A 164 -7.85 -5.62 15.61
N TYR A 165 -7.33 -4.74 14.75
CA TYR A 165 -8.08 -3.64 14.18
C TYR A 165 -9.16 -4.13 13.21
N LYS A 166 -10.41 -3.73 13.47
CA LYS A 166 -11.59 -4.16 12.72
C LYS A 166 -12.03 -3.17 11.63
N GLY A 167 -11.37 -2.01 11.52
CA GLY A 167 -11.84 -0.89 10.69
C GLY A 167 -12.73 0.06 11.49
N ARG A 168 -13.06 1.21 10.88
CA ARG A 168 -13.98 2.19 11.47
C ARG A 168 -15.44 1.80 11.27
N ASP A 169 -16.29 2.10 12.24
CA ASP A 169 -17.75 1.85 12.11
C ASP A 169 -18.49 2.94 11.34
N SER A 170 -17.89 4.12 11.19
CA SER A 170 -18.47 5.24 10.45
C SER A 170 -18.56 4.96 8.95
N ASP A 171 -19.58 5.51 8.31
CA ASP A 171 -19.73 5.48 6.85
C ASP A 171 -20.19 6.83 6.29
N ILE A 172 -20.19 6.98 4.97
CA ILE A 172 -20.65 8.19 4.27
C ILE A 172 -21.99 7.99 3.54
N THR A 173 -22.77 6.97 3.93
CA THR A 173 -24.12 6.69 3.40
C THR A 173 -25.00 7.94 3.40
N GLY A 174 -25.70 8.17 2.29
CA GLY A 174 -26.47 9.38 2.03
C GLY A 174 -25.67 10.47 1.32
N THR A 175 -24.37 10.27 1.09
CA THR A 175 -23.60 11.12 0.18
C THR A 175 -23.82 10.65 -1.25
N SER A 176 -24.07 11.58 -2.17
CA SER A 176 -24.17 11.32 -3.60
C SER A 176 -23.26 12.25 -4.39
N TYR A 177 -22.78 11.78 -5.53
CA TYR A 177 -21.94 12.54 -6.45
C TYR A 177 -22.49 12.39 -7.86
N ASP A 178 -22.72 13.51 -8.54
CA ASP A 178 -23.04 13.53 -9.96
C ASP A 178 -21.76 13.87 -10.75
N PRO A 179 -21.17 12.91 -11.49
CA PRO A 179 -19.96 13.14 -12.26
C PRO A 179 -20.14 14.11 -13.44
N LYS A 180 -21.38 14.37 -13.89
CA LYS A 180 -21.65 15.28 -15.02
C LYS A 180 -21.62 16.73 -14.58
N THR A 181 -22.17 17.02 -13.40
CA THR A 181 -22.26 18.38 -12.85
C THR A 181 -21.18 18.68 -11.81
N GLY A 182 -20.51 17.65 -11.30
CA GLY A 182 -19.59 17.77 -10.17
C GLY A 182 -20.30 18.01 -8.83
N GLN A 183 -21.63 17.94 -8.79
CA GLN A 183 -22.40 18.25 -7.60
C GLN A 183 -22.30 17.12 -6.57
N ILE A 184 -22.04 17.49 -5.31
CA ILE A 184 -22.01 16.57 -4.18
C ILE A 184 -23.13 16.93 -3.22
N THR A 185 -23.93 15.94 -2.83
CA THR A 185 -24.92 16.08 -1.75
C THR A 185 -24.40 15.34 -0.53
N PHE A 186 -24.43 16.00 0.63
CA PHE A 186 -23.97 15.40 1.89
C PHE A 186 -25.14 15.21 2.86
N PRO A 187 -25.17 14.11 3.64
CA PRO A 187 -26.14 13.96 4.70
C PRO A 187 -25.77 14.88 5.88
N PRO A 188 -26.75 15.37 6.65
CA PRO A 188 -26.52 16.35 7.73
C PRO A 188 -25.51 15.90 8.78
N ARG A 189 -25.38 14.58 9.00
CA ARG A 189 -24.49 13.98 10.00
C ARG A 189 -22.99 14.12 9.71
N LEU A 190 -22.59 14.43 8.47
CA LEU A 190 -21.17 14.61 8.16
C LEU A 190 -20.70 15.98 8.64
N THR A 191 -19.59 15.98 9.36
CA THR A 191 -18.87 17.20 9.76
C THR A 191 -18.25 17.89 8.55
N GLU A 192 -17.96 19.18 8.65
CA GLU A 192 -17.35 19.92 7.53
C GLU A 192 -15.97 19.34 7.14
N ALA A 193 -15.17 18.90 8.12
CA ALA A 193 -13.90 18.23 7.85
C ALA A 193 -14.07 16.94 7.02
N GLN A 194 -15.12 16.15 7.28
CA GLN A 194 -15.43 14.95 6.48
C GLN A 194 -15.89 15.33 5.08
N ARG A 195 -16.71 16.38 4.95
CA ARG A 195 -17.18 16.88 3.65
C ARG A 195 -15.99 17.37 2.81
N GLU A 196 -15.08 18.13 3.41
CA GLU A 196 -13.85 18.58 2.74
C GLU A 196 -12.97 17.41 2.31
N ALA A 197 -12.79 16.39 3.15
CA ALA A 197 -12.04 15.19 2.77
C ALA A 197 -12.67 14.47 1.56
N ILE A 198 -14.00 14.43 1.46
CA ILE A 198 -14.73 13.84 0.32
C ILE A 198 -14.64 14.74 -0.91
N ARG A 199 -14.77 16.06 -0.77
CA ARG A 199 -14.57 17.00 -1.90
C ARG A 199 -13.16 16.85 -2.47
N TYR A 200 -12.17 16.81 -1.58
CA TYR A 200 -10.78 16.59 -1.95
C TYR A 200 -10.58 15.27 -2.69
N SER A 201 -11.27 14.20 -2.27
CA SER A 201 -11.18 12.91 -2.95
C SER A 201 -11.78 12.87 -4.34
N LEU A 202 -12.64 13.81 -4.68
CA LEU A 202 -13.27 13.90 -6.00
C LEU A 202 -12.53 14.87 -6.93
N ALA A 203 -11.60 15.66 -6.40
CA ALA A 203 -10.79 16.57 -7.20
C ALA A 203 -9.87 15.76 -8.14
N PRO A 204 -9.95 15.96 -9.46
CA PRO A 204 -9.08 15.26 -10.39
C PRO A 204 -7.62 15.70 -10.16
N PRO A 205 -6.65 14.77 -10.18
CA PRO A 205 -5.25 15.14 -10.18
C PRO A 205 -4.93 15.97 -11.44
N SER A 206 -3.98 16.90 -11.33
CA SER A 206 -3.47 17.60 -12.50
C SER A 206 -2.83 16.60 -13.48
N GLN A 207 -2.84 16.92 -14.78
CA GLN A 207 -2.22 16.07 -15.80
C GLN A 207 -0.74 15.76 -15.48
N SER A 208 0.02 16.76 -15.03
CA SER A 208 1.42 16.59 -14.62
C SER A 208 1.57 15.63 -13.44
N ALA A 209 0.71 15.73 -12.42
CA ALA A 209 0.71 14.82 -11.28
C ALA A 209 0.39 13.38 -11.71
N THR A 210 -0.59 13.21 -12.62
CA THR A 210 -0.95 11.92 -13.20
C THR A 210 0.23 11.29 -13.95
N HIS A 211 0.88 12.02 -14.85
CA HIS A 211 2.03 11.49 -15.59
C HIS A 211 3.17 11.08 -14.65
N HIS A 212 3.48 11.93 -13.67
CA HIS A 212 4.54 11.64 -12.73
C HIS A 212 4.25 10.40 -11.88
N LEU A 213 3.02 10.23 -11.38
CA LEU A 213 2.65 9.05 -10.62
C LEU A 213 2.78 7.78 -11.47
N MET A 214 2.36 7.84 -12.74
CA MET A 214 2.48 6.71 -13.66
C MET A 214 3.95 6.35 -13.91
N GLU A 215 4.82 7.34 -14.13
CA GLU A 215 6.26 7.13 -14.28
C GLU A 215 6.88 6.50 -13.03
N LEU A 216 6.55 7.01 -11.84
CA LEU A 216 7.01 6.46 -10.57
C LEU A 216 6.52 5.02 -10.38
N GLN A 217 5.23 4.76 -10.55
CA GLN A 217 4.69 3.41 -10.40
C GLN A 217 5.37 2.43 -11.36
N ARG A 218 5.55 2.81 -12.62
CA ARG A 218 6.25 1.98 -13.61
C ARG A 218 7.70 1.69 -13.19
N ALA A 219 8.45 2.73 -12.84
CA ALA A 219 9.86 2.61 -12.48
C ALA A 219 10.06 1.72 -11.24
N TRP A 220 9.26 1.92 -10.19
CA TRP A 220 9.40 1.18 -8.94
C TRP A 220 8.80 -0.21 -8.99
N ILE A 221 7.72 -0.43 -9.74
CA ILE A 221 7.22 -1.79 -9.99
C ILE A 221 8.24 -2.57 -10.82
N GLN A 222 8.85 -1.97 -11.86
CA GLN A 222 9.95 -2.62 -12.58
C GLN A 222 11.08 -3.04 -11.63
N ARG A 223 11.52 -2.17 -10.72
CA ARG A 223 12.56 -2.50 -9.73
C ARG A 223 12.16 -3.64 -8.79
N ILE A 224 10.89 -3.72 -8.39
CA ILE A 224 10.39 -4.85 -7.60
C ILE A 224 10.39 -6.12 -8.46
N LEU A 225 9.91 -6.07 -9.70
CA LEU A 225 9.91 -7.22 -10.61
C LEU A 225 11.32 -7.73 -10.87
N ASP A 226 12.28 -6.85 -11.15
CA ASP A 226 13.69 -7.20 -11.38
C ASP A 226 14.30 -7.88 -10.15
N ARG A 227 14.01 -7.37 -8.95
CA ARG A 227 14.45 -7.97 -7.69
C ARG A 227 13.98 -9.42 -7.52
N TYR A 228 12.78 -9.72 -7.97
CA TYR A 228 12.15 -11.04 -7.83
C TYR A 228 12.18 -11.88 -9.12
N SER A 229 12.89 -11.42 -10.15
CA SER A 229 12.93 -12.06 -11.47
C SER A 229 13.44 -13.50 -11.43
N GLY A 230 14.53 -13.76 -10.69
CA GLY A 230 15.10 -15.10 -10.47
C GLY A 230 14.57 -15.81 -9.22
N SER A 231 13.53 -15.28 -8.58
CA SER A 231 12.99 -15.80 -7.32
C SER A 231 11.80 -16.76 -7.54
N PRO A 232 11.59 -17.75 -6.66
CA PRO A 232 10.34 -18.54 -6.65
C PRO A 232 9.11 -17.74 -6.19
N THR A 233 9.29 -16.57 -5.57
CA THR A 233 8.20 -15.74 -5.05
C THR A 233 7.30 -15.24 -6.18
N ALA A 234 6.01 -15.58 -6.15
CA ALA A 234 5.03 -15.07 -7.10
C ALA A 234 4.78 -13.57 -6.86
N ILE A 235 4.65 -12.79 -7.94
CA ILE A 235 4.26 -11.38 -7.85
C ILE A 235 2.83 -11.23 -8.36
N ILE A 236 1.98 -10.61 -7.55
CA ILE A 236 0.58 -10.36 -7.86
C ILE A 236 0.35 -8.86 -7.91
N LEU A 237 -0.16 -8.36 -9.02
CA LEU A 237 -0.59 -6.97 -9.15
C LEU A 237 -2.11 -6.93 -8.98
N MET A 238 -2.57 -6.09 -8.05
CA MET A 238 -3.96 -6.02 -7.61
C MET A 238 -4.52 -4.60 -7.81
N PRO A 239 -5.66 -4.40 -8.48
CA PRO A 239 -6.27 -3.08 -8.57
C PRO A 239 -6.75 -2.64 -7.18
N MET A 240 -6.69 -1.35 -6.93
CA MET A 240 -7.23 -0.78 -5.69
C MET A 240 -8.72 -0.49 -5.81
N PRO A 241 -9.50 -0.61 -4.71
CA PRO A 241 -10.86 -0.08 -4.66
C PRO A 241 -10.87 1.40 -5.06
N ARG A 242 -11.69 1.75 -6.05
CA ARG A 242 -11.62 3.07 -6.71
C ARG A 242 -12.19 4.19 -5.86
N GLY A 243 -13.17 3.88 -5.02
CA GLY A 243 -13.80 4.83 -4.11
C GLY A 243 -15.30 4.58 -3.95
N PRO A 244 -16.00 5.45 -3.22
CA PRO A 244 -17.41 5.26 -2.88
C PRO A 244 -18.42 5.58 -3.98
N PHE A 245 -18.02 6.20 -5.09
CA PHE A 245 -18.94 6.73 -6.11
C PHE A 245 -18.62 6.16 -7.51
N GLY A 246 -18.84 4.87 -7.70
CA GLY A 246 -18.38 4.08 -8.86
C GLY A 246 -18.44 4.79 -10.22
N GLY A 247 -17.43 4.55 -11.06
CA GLY A 247 -17.27 5.17 -12.38
C GLY A 247 -17.01 6.68 -12.40
N GLY A 248 -17.26 7.43 -11.31
CA GLY A 248 -16.97 8.86 -11.18
C GLY A 248 -15.59 9.16 -10.58
N SER A 249 -14.97 8.17 -9.94
CA SER A 249 -13.68 8.31 -9.31
C SER A 249 -12.58 7.88 -10.29
N GLN A 250 -11.75 8.81 -10.75
CA GLN A 250 -10.68 8.57 -11.75
C GLN A 250 -9.51 7.74 -11.20
N PHE A 251 -9.69 6.99 -10.11
CA PHE A 251 -8.62 6.31 -9.38
C PHE A 251 -8.16 4.97 -9.98
N SER A 252 -8.73 4.55 -11.10
CA SER A 252 -8.26 3.38 -11.88
C SER A 252 -8.01 3.74 -13.33
N LEU A 253 -6.83 3.36 -13.82
CA LEU A 253 -6.61 3.14 -15.24
C LEU A 253 -6.49 1.65 -15.49
N ALA A 254 -6.78 1.26 -16.72
CA ALA A 254 -6.51 -0.08 -17.20
C ALA A 254 -5.04 -0.45 -16.98
N TYR A 255 -4.82 -1.71 -16.64
CA TYR A 255 -3.50 -2.31 -16.45
C TYR A 255 -2.54 -1.98 -17.61
N GLY A 256 -3.02 -2.12 -18.86
CA GLY A 256 -2.22 -1.83 -20.06
C GLY A 256 -1.75 -0.37 -20.14
N THR A 257 -2.47 0.56 -19.52
CA THR A 257 -2.12 1.99 -19.47
C THR A 257 -1.06 2.27 -18.41
N PHE A 258 -1.16 1.67 -17.23
CA PHE A 258 -0.15 1.82 -16.17
C PHE A 258 1.18 1.16 -16.55
N PHE A 259 1.09 -0.07 -17.07
CA PHE A 259 2.23 -0.97 -17.18
C PHE A 259 2.74 -1.20 -18.60
N GLY A 260 2.24 -0.43 -19.56
CA GLY A 260 2.81 -0.38 -20.91
C GLY A 260 4.32 -0.13 -20.84
N GLY A 261 5.12 -1.06 -21.38
CA GLY A 261 6.57 -0.96 -21.42
C GLY A 261 7.33 -1.54 -20.22
N ILE A 262 6.66 -2.21 -19.27
CA ILE A 262 7.36 -3.02 -18.24
C ILE A 262 7.94 -4.28 -18.88
N ALA A 263 9.22 -4.54 -18.59
CA ALA A 263 9.90 -5.78 -18.95
C ALA A 263 9.56 -6.87 -17.93
N VAL A 264 8.83 -7.88 -18.37
CA VAL A 264 8.39 -9.01 -17.54
C VAL A 264 9.28 -10.21 -17.81
N HIS A 265 10.21 -10.48 -16.90
CA HIS A 265 11.18 -11.59 -17.01
C HIS A 265 10.66 -12.90 -16.39
N LYS A 266 9.53 -12.86 -15.70
CA LYS A 266 8.82 -14.02 -15.13
C LYS A 266 7.31 -13.81 -15.15
N PRO A 267 6.48 -14.86 -15.21
CA PRO A 267 5.03 -14.70 -15.14
C PRO A 267 4.61 -13.92 -13.88
N ILE A 268 3.75 -12.93 -14.10
CA ILE A 268 3.09 -12.15 -13.04
C ILE A 268 1.60 -12.49 -13.04
N LEU A 269 0.99 -12.51 -11.86
CA LEU A 269 -0.44 -12.73 -11.73
C LEU A 269 -1.15 -11.39 -11.63
N LEU A 270 -2.19 -11.24 -12.45
CA LEU A 270 -2.99 -10.02 -12.51
C LEU A 270 -4.39 -10.32 -11.99
N LEU A 271 -4.81 -9.59 -10.96
CA LEU A 271 -6.22 -9.59 -10.59
C LEU A 271 -7.00 -8.75 -11.61
N PRO A 272 -8.21 -9.20 -12.02
CA PRO A 272 -9.06 -8.46 -12.95
C PRO A 272 -9.31 -7.04 -12.45
N GLU A 273 -9.28 -6.06 -13.35
CA GLU A 273 -9.43 -4.64 -13.00
C GLU A 273 -10.69 -4.36 -12.18
N HIS A 274 -11.78 -5.03 -12.52
CA HIS A 274 -13.10 -4.84 -11.91
C HIS A 274 -13.37 -5.76 -10.71
N THR A 275 -12.34 -6.43 -10.15
CA THR A 275 -12.51 -7.36 -9.03
C THR A 275 -13.21 -6.72 -7.83
N PHE A 276 -13.05 -5.42 -7.62
CA PHE A 276 -13.55 -4.72 -6.43
C PHE A 276 -14.69 -3.73 -6.69
N ASP A 277 -15.31 -3.75 -7.88
CA ASP A 277 -16.39 -2.81 -8.23
C ASP A 277 -17.59 -2.91 -7.28
N PHE A 278 -17.81 -4.08 -6.67
CA PHE A 278 -18.87 -4.28 -5.67
C PHE A 278 -18.67 -3.43 -4.39
N LEU A 279 -17.46 -2.90 -4.16
CA LEU A 279 -17.18 -2.01 -3.04
C LEU A 279 -17.58 -0.56 -3.33
N GLU A 280 -17.95 -0.20 -4.55
CA GLU A 280 -18.16 1.19 -4.97
C GLU A 280 -19.49 1.77 -4.50
N SER A 281 -19.64 1.83 -3.18
CA SER A 281 -20.82 2.34 -2.52
C SER A 281 -20.44 3.08 -1.23
N PRO A 282 -21.08 4.23 -0.93
CA PRO A 282 -20.84 5.01 0.29
C PRO A 282 -20.90 4.22 1.60
N GLN A 283 -21.65 3.11 1.63
CA GLN A 283 -21.79 2.26 2.81
C GLN A 283 -20.52 1.50 3.20
N TYR A 284 -19.54 1.40 2.29
CA TYR A 284 -18.28 0.68 2.50
C TYR A 284 -17.09 1.59 2.82
N TYR A 285 -17.27 2.92 2.84
CA TYR A 285 -16.21 3.88 3.08
C TYR A 285 -16.55 4.83 4.24
N PHE A 286 -15.55 5.23 5.02
CA PHE A 286 -15.72 6.27 6.05
C PHE A 286 -15.32 7.67 5.59
N ASP A 287 -14.62 7.77 4.46
CA ASP A 287 -14.30 9.00 3.77
C ASP A 287 -14.27 8.75 2.25
N GLY A 288 -13.66 9.64 1.48
CA GLY A 288 -13.58 9.54 0.03
C GLY A 288 -12.63 8.47 -0.53
N TYR A 289 -11.79 7.85 0.30
CA TYR A 289 -10.71 6.94 -0.12
C TYR A 289 -10.66 5.63 0.64
N HIS A 290 -11.02 5.64 1.92
CA HIS A 290 -10.72 4.58 2.87
C HIS A 290 -11.96 3.77 3.21
N LEU A 291 -11.81 2.45 3.10
CA LEU A 291 -12.84 1.50 3.48
C LEU A 291 -13.12 1.58 4.98
N ASN A 292 -14.39 1.44 5.36
CA ASN A 292 -14.79 1.22 6.74
C ASN A 292 -14.71 -0.26 7.13
N GLY A 293 -15.16 -0.64 8.33
CA GLY A 293 -15.11 -2.02 8.79
C GLY A 293 -15.88 -3.01 7.90
N LYS A 294 -17.03 -2.60 7.35
CA LYS A 294 -17.82 -3.43 6.41
C LYS A 294 -17.06 -3.60 5.09
N GLY A 295 -16.52 -2.51 4.54
CA GLY A 295 -15.71 -2.52 3.33
C GLY A 295 -14.45 -3.36 3.50
N ARG A 296 -13.74 -3.20 4.63
CA ARG A 296 -12.53 -3.96 4.99
C ARG A 296 -12.78 -5.46 5.03
N GLN A 297 -13.88 -5.88 5.66
CA GLN A 297 -14.27 -7.29 5.69
C GLN A 297 -14.46 -7.83 4.27
N LYS A 298 -15.29 -7.17 3.47
CA LYS A 298 -15.61 -7.62 2.11
C LYS A 298 -14.40 -7.60 1.16
N PHE A 299 -13.56 -6.57 1.28
CA PHE A 299 -12.31 -6.49 0.54
C PHE A 299 -11.37 -7.64 0.91
N THR A 300 -11.20 -7.92 2.20
CA THR A 300 -10.35 -9.02 2.66
C THR A 300 -10.86 -10.37 2.17
N GLU A 301 -12.18 -10.62 2.24
CA GLU A 301 -12.82 -11.83 1.72
C GLU A 301 -12.52 -12.03 0.23
N ALA A 302 -12.70 -10.99 -0.60
CA ALA A 302 -12.47 -11.03 -2.03
C ALA A 302 -10.99 -11.24 -2.39
N VAL A 303 -10.07 -10.51 -1.72
CA VAL A 303 -8.63 -10.68 -1.92
C VAL A 303 -8.20 -12.11 -1.64
N VAL A 304 -8.62 -12.69 -0.51
CA VAL A 304 -8.22 -14.05 -0.14
C VAL A 304 -8.76 -15.07 -1.14
N ALA A 305 -10.02 -14.93 -1.55
CA ALA A 305 -10.62 -15.84 -2.54
C ALA A 305 -9.81 -15.84 -3.84
N GLU A 306 -9.51 -14.66 -4.40
CA GLU A 306 -8.71 -14.54 -5.64
C GLU A 306 -7.30 -15.11 -5.49
N LEU A 307 -6.62 -14.82 -4.38
CA LEU A 307 -5.24 -15.30 -4.19
C LEU A 307 -5.18 -16.80 -3.97
N VAL A 308 -6.08 -17.37 -3.18
CA VAL A 308 -6.13 -18.82 -2.95
C VAL A 308 -6.36 -19.55 -4.27
N THR A 309 -7.36 -19.14 -5.05
CA THR A 309 -7.65 -19.74 -6.35
C THR A 309 -6.43 -19.67 -7.27
N ARG A 310 -5.84 -18.48 -7.47
CA ARG A 310 -4.76 -18.29 -8.43
C ARG A 310 -3.45 -18.98 -8.04
N LEU A 311 -3.08 -18.91 -6.76
CA LEU A 311 -1.83 -19.50 -6.28
C LEU A 311 -1.91 -21.03 -6.23
N GLN A 312 -3.08 -21.62 -5.95
CA GLN A 312 -3.26 -23.07 -6.04
C GLN A 312 -3.22 -23.56 -7.50
N SER A 313 -3.82 -22.82 -8.44
CA SER A 313 -3.73 -23.16 -9.86
C SER A 313 -2.30 -23.10 -10.40
N ALA A 314 -1.51 -22.11 -9.97
CA ALA A 314 -0.10 -21.99 -10.37
C ALA A 314 0.75 -23.18 -9.90
N ASP A 315 0.51 -23.70 -8.69
CA ASP A 315 1.18 -24.90 -8.19
C ASP A 315 0.78 -26.16 -8.97
N SER A 316 -0.47 -26.20 -9.47
CA SER A 316 -1.01 -27.35 -10.22
C SER A 316 -0.37 -27.47 -11.61
N THR A 317 -0.08 -26.33 -12.26
CA THR A 317 0.63 -26.30 -13.55
C THR A 317 2.10 -26.70 -13.43
N HIS A 318 2.71 -26.57 -12.24
CA HIS A 318 4.07 -27.05 -11.97
C HIS A 318 4.15 -28.58 -11.76
N LEU A 319 3.02 -29.23 -11.44
CA LEU A 319 2.92 -30.69 -11.31
C LEU A 319 2.52 -31.39 -12.62
N ALA A 320 2.06 -30.64 -13.63
CA ALA A 320 1.61 -31.17 -14.92
C ALA A 320 2.70 -31.10 -16.02
N SER A 321 3.91 -30.63 -15.70
CA SER A 321 5.01 -30.46 -16.65
C SER A 321 6.09 -31.55 -16.60
N ASP A 322 5.90 -32.62 -15.83
CA ASP A 322 6.72 -33.83 -15.96
C ASP A 322 5.91 -34.96 -16.61
N PRO A 323 6.11 -35.21 -17.90
CA PRO A 323 6.13 -36.54 -18.45
C PRO A 323 7.58 -36.96 -18.75
N GLU A 324 7.82 -38.26 -18.54
CA GLU A 324 9.05 -39.06 -18.74
C GLU A 324 9.96 -38.64 -19.91
#